data_AF-W0A8F3-F1
#
_entry.id   AF-W0A8F3-F1
#
_cell.length_a   1.000
_cell.length_b   1.000
_cell.length_c   1.000
_cell.angle_alpha   90.00
_cell.angle_beta   90.00
_cell.angle_gamma   90.00
#
_symmetry.space_group_name_H-M   'P 1'
#
loop_
_entity.id
_entity.type
_entity.pdbx_description
1 polymer ?
#
loop_
_entity_poly.entity_id
_entity_poly.type
_entity_poly.pdbx_seq_one_letter_code
_entity_poly.pdbx_strand_id
1 'polypeptide(L)' 'MQRRRAPLSDGFDRVGPFHPYVAFAGVLLLDLSIVLMLLGGVTLIGDKVEDVIWPGGPEWVDL' A
#
# COMPACT_ATOMS: atom_id res chain seq x y z
N MET A 1 4.87 8.62 36.99
CA MET A 1 5.08 7.16 36.80
C MET A 1 4.18 6.68 35.66
N GLN A 2 4.74 6.38 34.49
CA GLN A 2 3.98 5.73 33.41
C GLN A 2 3.63 4.31 33.85
N ARG A 3 2.34 3.95 33.95
CA ARG A 3 1.93 2.56 34.10
C ARG A 3 2.29 1.84 32.79
N ARG A 4 3.41 1.10 32.76
CA ARG A 4 3.66 0.16 31.67
C ARG A 4 2.51 -0.85 31.67
N ARG A 5 1.79 -0.93 30.56
CA ARG A 5 0.80 -1.98 30.35
C ARG A 5 1.57 -3.30 30.26
N ALA A 6 1.05 -4.35 30.88
CA ALA A 6 1.64 -5.67 30.75
C ALA A 6 1.60 -6.11 29.27
N PRO A 7 2.64 -6.82 28.79
CA PRO A 7 2.64 -7.41 27.46
C PRO A 7 1.47 -8.40 27.31
N LEU A 8 1.10 -8.68 26.05
CA LEU A 8 0.13 -9.70 25.70
C LEU A 8 0.65 -11.10 26.06
N SER A 9 -0.26 -12.09 26.07
CA SER A 9 0.08 -13.48 26.44
C SER A 9 1.10 -14.15 25.51
N ASP A 10 1.27 -13.62 24.30
CA ASP A 10 2.26 -14.02 23.31
C ASP A 10 3.57 -13.23 23.42
N GLY A 11 3.70 -12.37 24.43
CA GLY A 11 4.92 -11.62 24.75
C GLY A 11 5.06 -10.29 24.01
N PHE A 12 4.13 -9.90 23.14
CA PHE A 12 4.23 -8.64 22.41
C PHE A 12 3.53 -7.47 23.12
N ASP A 13 4.01 -6.26 22.84
CA ASP A 13 3.37 -5.03 23.29
C ASP A 13 2.18 -4.67 22.38
N ARG A 14 1.11 -4.15 22.99
CA ARG A 14 -0.07 -3.67 22.24
C ARG A 14 0.28 -2.41 21.45
N VAL A 15 -0.26 -2.31 20.24
CA VAL A 15 -0.27 -1.08 19.45
C VAL A 15 -1.65 -0.43 19.61
N GLY A 16 -1.75 0.54 20.53
CA GLY A 16 -3.04 1.16 20.88
C GLY A 16 -4.03 0.14 21.47
N PRO A 17 -5.25 0.00 20.91
CA PRO A 17 -6.21 -1.03 21.32
C PRO A 17 -6.00 -2.39 20.62
N PHE A 18 -5.14 -2.47 19.60
CA PHE A 18 -5.04 -3.63 18.71
C PHE A 18 -3.90 -4.58 19.07
N HIS A 19 -4.04 -5.82 18.59
CA HIS A 19 -2.94 -6.79 18.55
C HIS A 19 -1.87 -6.30 17.54
N PRO A 20 -0.57 -6.40 17.85
CA PRO A 20 0.49 -5.92 16.97
C PRO A 20 0.40 -6.50 15.56
N TYR A 21 0.15 -7.80 15.40
CA TYR A 21 -0.08 -8.40 14.07
C TYR A 21 -1.19 -7.74 13.25
N VAL A 22 -2.29 -7.32 13.88
CA VAL A 22 -3.39 -6.64 13.19
C VAL A 22 -2.96 -5.23 12.75
N ALA A 23 -2.27 -4.51 13.64
CA ALA A 23 -1.75 -3.19 13.32
C ALA A 23 -0.74 -3.24 12.16
N PHE A 24 0.22 -4.16 12.20
CA PHE A 24 1.22 -4.32 11.15
C PHE A 24 0.62 -4.84 9.84
N ALA A 25 -0.34 -5.76 9.88
CA ALA A 25 -1.06 -6.20 8.69
C ALA A 25 -1.79 -5.02 8.01
N GLY A 26 -2.41 -4.14 8.79
CA GLY A 26 -3.05 -2.93 8.27
C GLY A 26 -2.07 -1.98 7.58
N VAL A 27 -0.91 -1.74 8.20
CA VAL A 27 0.17 -0.93 7.58
C VAL A 27 0.66 -1.58 6.28
N LEU A 28 0.93 -2.88 6.29
CA LEU A 28 1.39 -3.60 5.10
C LEU A 28 0.39 -3.51 3.94
N LEU A 29 -0.92 -3.64 4.23
CA LEU A 29 -1.97 -3.49 3.22
C LEU A 29 -2.04 -2.06 2.67
N LEU A 30 -1.89 -1.05 3.53
CA LEU A 30 -1.85 0.35 3.10
C LEU A 30 -0.64 0.60 2.19
N ASP A 31 0.55 0.16 2.60
CA ASP A 31 1.78 0.32 1.83
C ASP A 31 1.67 -0.36 0.46
N LEU A 32 1.16 -1.59 0.43
CA LEU A 32 0.94 -2.32 -0.82
C LEU A 32 -0.07 -1.59 -1.73
N SER A 33 -1.14 -1.04 -1.15
CA SER A 33 -2.14 -0.26 -1.89
C SER A 33 -1.53 1.00 -2.50
N ILE A 34 -0.67 1.71 -1.77
CA ILE A 34 0.05 2.89 -2.26
C ILE A 34 0.98 2.50 -3.41
N VAL A 35 1.75 1.41 -3.26
CA VAL A 35 2.64 0.92 -4.31
C VAL A 35 1.86 0.56 -5.57
N LEU A 36 0.76 -0.18 -5.44
CA LEU A 36 -0.09 -0.55 -6.59
C LEU A 36 -0.71 0.69 -7.26
N MET A 37 -1.15 1.68 -6.49
CA MET A 37 -1.69 2.93 -7.02
C MET A 37 -0.62 3.72 -7.80
N LEU A 38 0.61 3.80 -7.28
CA LEU A 38 1.72 4.47 -7.97
C LEU A 38 2.09 3.75 -9.26
N LEU A 39 2.21 2.41 -9.23
CA LEU A 39 2.51 1.63 -10.42
C LEU A 39 1.41 1.80 -11.47
N GLY A 40 0.14 1.66 -11.08
CA GLY A 40 -0.99 1.89 -11.97
C GLY A 40 -0.99 3.31 -12.54
N GLY A 41 -0.78 4.33 -11.71
CA GLY A 41 -0.68 5.72 -12.16
C GLY A 41 0.43 5.96 -13.16
N VAL A 42 1.62 5.38 -12.94
CA VAL A 42 2.74 5.46 -13.89
C VAL A 42 2.41 4.77 -15.20
N THR A 43 1.77 3.59 -15.16
CA THR A 43 1.34 2.88 -16.36
C THR A 43 0.34 3.70 -17.17
N LEU A 44 -0.69 4.26 -16.52
CA LEU A 44 -1.70 5.09 -17.19
C LEU A 44 -1.14 6.38 -17.77
N ILE A 45 -0.18 7.01 -17.08
CA ILE A 45 0.51 8.18 -17.63
C ILE A 45 1.37 7.78 -18.82
N GLY A 46 2.09 6.66 -18.72
CA GLY A 46 2.92 6.13 -19.80
C GLY A 46 2.12 5.86 -21.06
N ASP A 47 0.96 5.23 -20.91
CA ASP A 47 0.01 4.92 -21.99
C ASP A 47 -0.47 6.21 -22.69
N LYS A 48 -0.96 7.21 -21.92
CA LYS A 48 -1.33 8.51 -22.49
C LYS A 48 -0.19 9.26 -23.18
N VAL A 49 1.04 9.10 -22.70
CA VAL A 49 2.21 9.72 -23.32
C VAL A 49 2.56 8.99 -24.62
N GLU A 50 2.44 7.66 -24.63
CA GLU A 50 2.61 6.84 -25.83
C GLU A 50 1.61 7.23 -26.91
N ASP A 51 0.33 7.39 -26.58
CA ASP A 51 -0.71 7.85 -27.52
C ASP A 51 -0.39 9.18 -28.21
N VAL A 52 0.20 10.13 -27.46
CA VAL A 52 0.58 11.45 -27.99
C VAL A 52 1.78 11.36 -28.92
N ILE A 53 2.71 10.45 -28.66
CA ILE A 53 3.96 10.31 -29.41
C ILE A 53 3.78 9.38 -30.61
N TRP A 54 3.02 8.30 -30.45
CA TRP A 54 2.85 7.21 -31.40
C TRP A 54 1.37 6.79 -31.48
N PRO A 55 0.52 7.56 -32.17
CA PRO A 55 -0.90 7.24 -32.25
C PRO A 55 -1.13 5.95 -33.05
N GLY A 56 -1.87 5.00 -32.46
CA GLY A 56 -2.24 3.72 -33.08
C GLY A 56 -1.24 2.58 -32.86
N GLY A 57 -0.37 2.69 -31.85
CA GLY A 57 0.46 1.59 -31.34
C GLY A 57 -0.35 0.54 -30.56
N PRO A 58 0.30 -0.54 -30.10
CA PRO A 58 -0.33 -1.52 -29.21
C PRO A 58 -0.64 -0.89 -27.84
N GLU A 59 -1.91 -0.92 -27.44
CA GLU A 59 -2.37 -0.41 -26.14
C GLU A 59 -1.89 -1.33 -25.01
N TRP A 60 -1.33 -0.73 -23.95
CA TRP A 60 -0.86 -1.48 -22.77
C TRP A 60 -1.94 -1.58 -21.70
N VAL A 61 -2.88 -0.63 -21.70
CA VAL A 61 -4.02 -0.60 -20.79
C VAL A 61 -5.26 -0.10 -21.51
N ASP A 62 -6.25 -0.98 -21.69
CA ASP A 62 -7.58 -0.58 -22.17
C ASP A 62 -8.36 0.06 -21.00
N LEU A 63 -8.61 1.37 -21.05
CA LEU A 63 -9.47 2.10 -20.09
C LEU A 63 -10.73 2.68 -20.74
#